data_AF-A0A0D8XR56-F1
#
_entry.id   AF-A0A0D8XR56-F1
#
_cell.length_a   1.000
_cell.length_b   1.000
_cell.length_c   1.000
_cell.angle_alpha   90.00
_cell.angle_beta   90.00
_cell.angle_gamma   90.00
#
_symmetry.space_group_name_H-M   'P 1'
#
loop_
_entity.id
_entity.type
_entity.pdbx_description
1 polymer ?
#
loop_
_entity_poly.entity_id
_entity_poly.type
_entity_poly.pdbx_seq_one_letter_code
_entity_poly.pdbx_strand_id
1 'polypeptide(L)'
;MTIILLIVDTSASMAQKTYLGTSYLDVARNIIDTLQKQRMKDVATRGYDRFFLITTEDYPACIKSGWRESSAILHEQVKRLRPRGRGSIAAAFMNALKFINVHRAQTGIDNYGCGRFPTYFEPVVLLAITDSTSLSEVPAEFRMIPTGRPYLGSEMTIESFRWDQRLYTCVLRYPSKGIRVNLTPPIILPNAGPPIETLCASTGGRSFLLQSHKLIGPMVDQIVQAIQLNGIIVRFECPTLANIRETNEEVLSDRDKARLRLRNHMEVKPLTLVYVKGLGGRPPTGHWPIPEGFWHDRIEKGQLPSRRAHPSIIFSIDPVPSPTIQTDLPFDKYQLEPSPVAEYILDRHASTSANMCYQVFVRSSSRTEGVGKPFGYLKTASNGQVVNLVVMPYNYPVIVQLFEEYKNDPRVRNGGNWRARLDRYVEAMPPYYLTPLRNALTKMKMETGLLEDRGVSLSQVYPAALLNYLNELKTQGKEEFEKTCTTLSVLLQQNMTPLPIVALEQMLFTPPLRVDWQPLSVRMKDRVARRDRRDIEIMRDPEAELSKMRISSHRTQLHIHLCEPRPRAPAGCKFRNPFIVPALEMVGQLPRFGGIDEF
;
A
#
# COMPACT_ATOMS: atom_id res chain seq x y z
N MET A 1 9.66 -10.94 -3.05
CA MET A 1 10.12 -9.59 -2.71
C MET A 1 9.01 -9.02 -1.86
N THR A 2 9.30 -8.45 -0.70
CA THR A 2 8.26 -7.82 0.13
C THR A 2 8.43 -6.31 0.10
N ILE A 3 7.32 -5.61 -0.08
CA ILE A 3 7.29 -4.15 -0.11
C ILE A 3 6.89 -3.64 1.26
N ILE A 4 7.72 -2.77 1.84
CA ILE A 4 7.47 -2.13 3.13
C ILE A 4 7.25 -0.64 2.86
N LEU A 5 6.00 -0.20 2.96
CA LEU A 5 5.62 1.19 2.74
C LEU A 5 5.50 1.92 4.08
N LEU A 6 6.39 2.87 4.32
CA LEU A 6 6.42 3.68 5.53
C LEU A 6 5.58 4.94 5.32
N ILE A 7 4.50 5.09 6.07
CA ILE A 7 3.65 6.27 6.08
C ILE A 7 3.97 7.04 7.36
N VAL A 8 4.60 8.21 7.24
CA VAL A 8 5.01 9.01 8.39
C VAL A 8 4.19 10.28 8.44
N ASP A 9 3.51 10.49 9.55
CA ASP A 9 2.87 11.78 9.79
C ASP A 9 3.94 12.87 9.96
N THR A 10 3.83 13.91 9.13
CA THR A 10 4.66 15.10 9.16
C THR A 10 3.90 16.33 9.65
N SER A 11 2.70 16.17 10.21
CA SER A 11 1.91 17.25 10.80
C SER A 11 2.68 18.04 11.86
N ALA A 12 2.24 19.27 12.13
CA ALA A 12 2.85 20.11 13.17
C ALA A 12 2.79 19.47 14.57
N SER A 13 1.80 18.62 14.86
CA SER A 13 1.66 17.96 16.15
C SER A 13 2.76 16.91 16.41
N MET A 14 3.39 16.38 15.37
CA MET A 14 4.58 15.52 15.48
C MET A 14 5.84 16.25 15.99
N ALA A 15 5.78 17.58 16.18
CA ALA A 15 6.83 18.36 16.85
C ALA A 15 6.80 18.25 18.38
N GLN A 16 5.77 17.62 18.96
CA GLN A 16 5.65 17.42 20.40
C GLN A 16 6.87 16.67 20.97
N LYS A 17 7.32 17.11 22.15
CA LYS A 17 8.46 16.50 22.85
C LYS A 17 8.00 15.37 23.77
N THR A 18 8.75 14.28 23.74
CA THR A 18 8.62 13.17 24.69
C THR A 18 9.34 13.50 26.01
N TYR A 19 9.14 12.66 27.03
CA TYR A 19 9.90 12.73 28.29
C TYR A 19 11.42 12.55 28.12
N LEU A 20 11.89 12.06 26.96
CA LEU A 20 13.31 11.96 26.61
C LEU A 20 13.87 13.25 26.00
N GLY A 21 13.04 14.28 25.79
CA GLY A 21 13.42 15.53 25.15
C GLY A 21 13.47 15.47 23.61
N THR A 22 13.26 14.29 23.01
CA THR A 22 13.16 14.10 21.55
C THR A 22 11.74 14.36 21.05
N SER A 23 11.60 14.78 19.78
CA SER A 23 10.28 14.94 19.16
C SER A 23 9.64 13.59 18.78
N TYR A 24 8.32 13.57 18.56
CA TYR A 24 7.63 12.38 18.05
C TYR A 24 8.15 11.97 16.67
N LEU A 25 8.53 12.95 15.83
CA LEU A 25 9.18 12.68 14.55
C LEU A 25 10.55 12.00 14.73
N ASP A 26 11.34 12.36 15.76
CA ASP A 26 12.60 11.65 16.08
C ASP A 26 12.34 10.20 16.50
N VAL A 27 11.26 9.96 17.25
CA VAL A 27 10.82 8.59 17.60
C VAL A 27 10.44 7.81 16.33
N ALA A 28 9.71 8.44 15.40
CA ALA A 28 9.36 7.82 14.12
C ALA A 28 10.61 7.42 13.31
N ARG A 29 11.63 8.28 13.25
CA ARG A 29 12.93 7.94 12.62
C ARG A 29 13.58 6.74 13.30
N ASN A 30 13.59 6.69 14.62
CA ASN A 30 14.15 5.57 15.37
C ASN A 30 13.41 4.24 15.09
N ILE A 31 12.09 4.27 14.96
CA ILE A 31 11.30 3.09 14.58
C ILE A 31 11.70 2.59 13.19
N ILE A 32 11.81 3.49 12.22
CA ILE A 32 12.20 3.17 10.84
C ILE A 32 13.62 2.57 10.81
N ASP A 33 14.57 3.21 11.49
CA ASP A 33 15.95 2.73 11.57
C ASP A 33 16.04 1.36 12.24
N THR A 34 15.26 1.13 13.30
CA THR A 34 15.22 -0.16 14.00
C THR A 34 14.65 -1.26 13.10
N LEU A 35 13.55 -0.98 12.42
CA LEU A 35 12.93 -1.90 11.46
C LEU A 35 13.89 -2.26 10.32
N GLN A 36 14.54 -1.27 9.72
CA GLN A 36 15.51 -1.51 8.64
C GLN A 36 16.71 -2.30 9.13
N LYS A 37 17.28 -1.97 10.30
CA LYS A 37 18.41 -2.71 10.88
C LYS A 37 18.03 -4.17 11.15
N GLN A 38 16.83 -4.45 11.66
CA GLN A 38 16.39 -5.82 11.90
C GLN A 38 16.22 -6.60 10.59
N ARG A 39 15.60 -6.01 9.56
CA ARG A 39 15.45 -6.66 8.25
C ARG A 39 16.80 -6.89 7.56
N MET A 40 17.75 -5.97 7.70
CA MET A 40 19.10 -6.13 7.15
C MET A 40 19.95 -7.22 7.83
N LYS A 41 19.60 -7.62 9.06
CA LYS A 41 20.25 -8.73 9.76
C LYS A 41 19.79 -10.10 9.24
N ASP A 42 18.58 -10.19 8.69
CA ASP A 42 18.02 -11.44 8.18
C ASP A 42 18.61 -11.78 6.80
N VAL A 43 19.34 -12.89 6.73
CA VAL A 43 20.08 -13.33 5.55
C VAL A 43 19.14 -13.62 4.36
N ALA A 44 17.90 -14.04 4.61
CA ALA A 44 16.94 -14.38 3.56
C ALA A 44 16.32 -13.14 2.89
N THR A 45 16.38 -11.98 3.53
CA THR A 45 15.67 -10.77 3.12
C THR A 45 16.60 -9.58 2.83
N ARG A 46 17.87 -9.68 3.24
CA ARG A 46 18.90 -8.67 2.99
C ARG A 46 19.04 -8.34 1.49
N GLY A 47 18.67 -7.12 1.14
CA GLY A 47 18.75 -6.60 -0.24
C GLY A 47 17.60 -7.00 -1.17
N TYR A 48 16.63 -7.78 -0.68
CA TYR A 48 15.46 -8.21 -1.46
C TYR A 48 14.21 -7.38 -1.17
N ASP A 49 14.06 -6.87 0.06
CA ASP A 49 12.93 -6.00 0.42
C ASP A 49 13.10 -4.58 -0.13
N ARG A 50 11.96 -3.98 -0.50
CA ARG A 50 11.92 -2.57 -0.93
C ARG A 50 11.23 -1.74 0.13
N PHE A 51 11.90 -0.66 0.56
CA PHE A 51 11.34 0.31 1.49
C PHE A 51 10.97 1.59 0.75
N PHE A 52 9.74 2.05 0.97
CA PHE A 52 9.22 3.28 0.40
C PHE A 52 8.79 4.23 1.52
N LEU A 53 8.78 5.53 1.25
CA LEU A 53 8.41 6.56 2.23
C LEU A 53 7.38 7.51 1.65
N ILE A 54 6.26 7.61 2.35
CA ILE A 54 5.15 8.52 2.07
C ILE A 54 4.87 9.36 3.30
N THR A 55 4.55 10.63 3.08
CA THR A 55 4.25 11.63 4.11
C THR A 55 2.79 12.08 4.00
N THR A 56 2.33 12.94 4.92
CA THR A 56 0.96 13.46 4.94
C THR A 56 0.71 14.67 4.03
N GLU A 57 1.66 14.99 3.14
CA GLU A 57 1.52 16.02 2.11
C GLU A 57 0.58 15.58 0.96
N ASP A 58 0.29 16.50 0.03
CA ASP A 58 -0.53 16.21 -1.14
C ASP A 58 0.20 15.38 -2.20
N TYR A 59 -0.54 14.56 -2.93
CA TYR A 59 -0.01 13.77 -4.04
C TYR A 59 0.33 14.67 -5.24
N PRO A 60 1.51 14.56 -5.89
CA PRO A 60 2.55 13.53 -5.73
C PRO A 60 3.69 13.90 -4.76
N ALA A 61 3.70 15.10 -4.19
CA ALA A 61 4.77 15.57 -3.30
C ALA A 61 4.92 14.73 -2.02
N CYS A 62 3.86 14.02 -1.63
CA CYS A 62 3.83 13.08 -0.51
C CYS A 62 4.83 11.94 -0.64
N ILE A 63 5.22 11.55 -1.86
CA ILE A 63 6.13 10.42 -2.11
C ILE A 63 7.57 10.92 -1.99
N LYS A 64 8.30 10.41 -0.99
CA LYS A 64 9.71 10.79 -0.74
C LYS A 64 10.70 9.73 -1.23
N SER A 65 10.28 8.46 -1.29
CA SER A 65 11.08 7.35 -1.83
C SER A 65 10.15 6.37 -2.52
N GLY A 66 10.46 5.99 -3.76
CA GLY A 66 9.61 5.15 -4.60
C GLY A 66 10.36 3.98 -5.26
N TRP A 67 9.88 3.56 -6.43
CA TRP A 67 10.26 2.30 -7.07
C TRP A 67 11.67 2.23 -7.65
N ARG A 68 12.27 3.36 -8.04
CA ARG A 68 13.59 3.43 -8.69
C ARG A 68 14.70 3.85 -7.73
N GLU A 69 14.32 4.31 -6.55
CA GLU A 69 15.22 4.93 -5.59
C GLU A 69 15.94 3.88 -4.75
N SER A 70 17.20 4.16 -4.43
CA SER A 70 17.99 3.30 -3.56
C SER A 70 17.65 3.54 -2.08
N SER A 71 18.01 2.58 -1.23
CA SER A 71 17.87 2.74 0.23
C SER A 71 18.63 3.96 0.77
N ALA A 72 19.68 4.44 0.10
CA ALA A 72 20.42 5.63 0.51
C ALA A 72 19.54 6.90 0.43
N ILE A 73 18.75 7.04 -0.65
CA ILE A 73 17.81 8.16 -0.83
C ILE A 73 16.77 8.14 0.29
N LEU A 74 16.24 6.96 0.63
CA LEU A 74 15.32 6.81 1.75
C LEU A 74 15.92 7.32 3.08
N HIS A 75 17.13 6.91 3.44
CA HIS A 75 17.79 7.36 4.67
C HIS A 75 17.99 8.87 4.69
N GLU A 76 18.36 9.45 3.55
CA GLU A 76 18.49 10.91 3.42
C GLU A 76 17.15 11.62 3.61
N GLN A 77 16.08 11.12 3.00
CA GLN A 77 14.73 11.71 3.11
C GLN A 77 14.17 11.59 4.53
N VAL A 78 14.37 10.45 5.21
CA VAL A 78 13.97 10.26 6.62
C VAL A 78 14.64 11.30 7.54
N LYS A 79 15.94 11.59 7.31
CA LYS A 79 16.67 12.64 8.05
C LYS A 79 16.14 14.05 7.74
N ARG A 80 15.65 14.29 6.54
CA ARG A 80 15.13 15.58 6.08
C ARG A 80 13.69 15.87 6.49
N LEU A 81 12.93 14.87 6.96
CA LEU A 81 11.56 15.07 7.43
C LEU A 81 11.51 16.22 8.45
N ARG A 82 10.51 17.09 8.34
CA ARG A 82 10.27 18.17 9.30
C ARG A 82 8.78 18.23 9.62
N PRO A 83 8.39 18.53 10.87
CA PRO A 83 6.99 18.77 11.19
C PRO A 83 6.53 20.05 10.47
N ARG A 84 5.51 19.95 9.61
CA ARG A 84 4.96 21.04 8.81
C ARG A 84 3.47 20.85 8.56
N GLY A 85 2.74 21.96 8.69
CA GLY A 85 1.34 22.07 8.25
C GLY A 85 0.37 21.16 8.99
N ARG A 86 -0.83 21.07 8.42
CA ARG A 86 -1.87 20.12 8.79
C ARG A 86 -1.89 19.04 7.72
N GLY A 87 -1.71 17.79 8.12
CA GLY A 87 -1.66 16.66 7.20
C GLY A 87 -2.73 15.64 7.56
N SER A 88 -3.55 15.24 6.58
CA SER A 88 -4.55 14.20 6.81
C SER A 88 -3.94 12.82 6.67
N ILE A 89 -3.87 12.07 7.77
CA ILE A 89 -3.39 10.68 7.75
C ILE A 89 -4.29 9.77 6.89
N ALA A 90 -5.60 10.05 6.84
CA ALA A 90 -6.55 9.34 5.99
C ALA A 90 -6.24 9.54 4.50
N ALA A 91 -5.92 10.79 4.09
CA ALA A 91 -5.48 11.07 2.72
C ALA A 91 -4.15 10.39 2.40
N ALA A 92 -3.22 10.35 3.36
CA ALA A 92 -1.95 9.64 3.20
C ALA A 92 -2.13 8.14 2.96
N PHE A 93 -3.09 7.48 3.62
CA PHE A 93 -3.45 6.09 3.32
C PHE A 93 -3.94 5.89 1.90
N MET A 94 -4.83 6.77 1.43
CA MET A 94 -5.36 6.68 0.07
C MET A 94 -4.27 6.95 -0.98
N ASN A 95 -3.40 7.93 -0.75
CA ASN A 95 -2.26 8.23 -1.60
C ASN A 95 -1.25 7.08 -1.65
N ALA A 96 -1.01 6.43 -0.51
CA ALA A 96 -0.17 5.24 -0.39
C ALA A 96 -0.71 4.07 -1.20
N LEU A 97 -2.00 3.76 -1.05
CA LEU A 97 -2.66 2.70 -1.81
C LEU A 97 -2.70 3.02 -3.30
N LYS A 98 -2.97 4.29 -3.67
CA LYS A 98 -2.88 4.74 -5.06
C LYS A 98 -1.48 4.47 -5.64
N PHE A 99 -0.42 4.85 -4.93
CA PHE A 99 0.97 4.64 -5.36
C PHE A 99 1.29 3.16 -5.63
N ILE A 100 0.81 2.25 -4.78
CA ILE A 100 1.00 0.80 -4.96
C ILE A 100 0.15 0.28 -6.13
N ASN A 101 -1.12 0.70 -6.21
CA ASN A 101 -2.05 0.18 -7.20
C ASN A 101 -1.67 0.55 -8.64
N VAL A 102 -0.99 1.69 -8.86
CA VAL A 102 -0.43 2.05 -10.16
C VAL A 102 0.59 1.00 -10.64
N HIS A 103 1.46 0.50 -9.76
CA HIS A 103 2.39 -0.59 -10.09
C HIS A 103 1.66 -1.91 -10.38
N ARG A 104 0.59 -2.21 -9.65
CA ARG A 104 -0.24 -3.40 -9.90
C ARG A 104 -0.96 -3.33 -11.25
N ALA A 105 -1.46 -2.15 -11.62
CA ALA A 105 -2.08 -1.91 -12.92
C ALA A 105 -1.07 -2.09 -14.06
N GLN A 106 0.16 -1.58 -13.90
CA GLN A 106 1.25 -1.76 -14.86
C GLN A 106 1.60 -3.24 -15.08
N THR A 107 1.76 -4.00 -13.99
CA THR A 107 2.11 -5.43 -14.06
C THR A 107 0.94 -6.29 -14.54
N GLY A 108 -0.29 -5.87 -14.23
CA GLY A 108 -1.51 -6.62 -14.52
C GLY A 108 -1.72 -7.81 -13.59
N ILE A 109 -1.11 -7.79 -12.39
CA ILE A 109 -1.11 -8.92 -11.44
C ILE A 109 -2.52 -9.33 -10.99
N ASP A 110 -3.47 -8.40 -10.96
CA ASP A 110 -4.82 -8.65 -10.48
C ASP A 110 -5.65 -9.51 -11.44
N ASN A 111 -5.31 -9.61 -12.73
CA ASN A 111 -5.92 -10.53 -13.70
C ASN A 111 -7.47 -10.52 -13.70
N TYR A 112 -8.08 -9.34 -13.87
CA TYR A 112 -9.54 -9.17 -13.84
C TYR A 112 -10.27 -10.03 -14.86
N GLY A 113 -11.34 -10.72 -14.42
CA GLY A 113 -12.13 -11.63 -15.25
C GLY A 113 -11.55 -13.05 -15.39
N CYS A 114 -10.31 -13.32 -14.96
CA CYS A 114 -9.67 -14.61 -15.22
C CYS A 114 -9.39 -15.42 -13.94
N GLY A 115 -10.25 -15.28 -12.93
CA GLY A 115 -10.04 -15.86 -11.61
C GLY A 115 -8.91 -15.17 -10.84
N ARG A 116 -8.74 -15.55 -9.57
CA ARG A 116 -7.66 -15.04 -8.70
C ARG A 116 -6.67 -16.15 -8.40
N PHE A 117 -5.44 -16.02 -8.89
CA PHE A 117 -4.38 -16.98 -8.56
C PHE A 117 -3.72 -16.61 -7.23
N PRO A 118 -3.73 -17.48 -6.20
CA PRO A 118 -3.07 -17.20 -4.92
C PRO A 118 -1.57 -16.93 -5.04
N THR A 119 -0.94 -17.39 -6.12
CA THR A 119 0.47 -17.13 -6.41
C THR A 119 0.74 -15.78 -7.05
N TYR A 120 -0.28 -15.11 -7.58
CA TYR A 120 -0.19 -13.75 -8.11
C TYR A 120 -0.43 -12.75 -6.97
N PHE A 121 0.57 -12.66 -6.10
CA PHE A 121 0.55 -11.70 -5.00
C PHE A 121 1.90 -10.98 -4.90
N GLU A 122 1.83 -9.73 -4.47
CA GLU A 122 2.95 -8.87 -4.19
C GLU A 122 2.76 -8.38 -2.74
N PRO A 123 3.40 -9.02 -1.76
CA PRO A 123 3.11 -8.73 -0.36
C PRO A 123 3.53 -7.31 -0.02
N VAL A 124 2.58 -6.51 0.47
CA VAL A 124 2.82 -5.14 0.91
C VAL A 124 2.45 -4.98 2.37
N VAL A 125 3.38 -4.44 3.14
CA VAL A 125 3.15 -4.07 4.54
C VAL A 125 3.24 -2.56 4.67
N LEU A 126 2.11 -1.94 5.00
CA LEU A 126 2.01 -0.51 5.25
C LEU A 126 2.23 -0.29 6.74
N LEU A 127 3.26 0.47 7.10
CA LEU A 127 3.52 0.89 8.48
C LEU A 127 3.26 2.39 8.59
N ALA A 128 2.19 2.75 9.26
CA ALA A 128 1.82 4.12 9.54
C ALA A 128 2.30 4.55 10.92
N ILE A 129 3.01 5.67 11.02
CA ILE A 129 3.45 6.25 12.28
C ILE A 129 2.79 7.61 12.42
N THR A 130 1.94 7.74 13.43
CA THR A 130 1.12 8.94 13.68
C THR A 130 1.02 9.21 15.16
N ASP A 131 0.68 10.45 15.51
CA ASP A 131 0.23 10.77 16.86
C ASP A 131 -1.27 10.49 17.04
N SER A 132 -1.77 10.66 18.27
CA SER A 132 -3.21 10.51 18.56
C SER A 132 -4.06 11.66 18.03
N THR A 133 -3.48 12.83 17.75
CA THR A 133 -4.21 14.02 17.33
C THR A 133 -4.65 13.90 15.87
N SER A 134 -3.73 13.61 14.96
CA SER A 134 -4.05 13.34 13.54
C SER A 134 -4.99 12.15 13.37
N LEU A 135 -4.92 11.19 14.29
CA LEU A 135 -5.84 10.04 14.32
C LEU A 135 -7.27 10.44 14.68
N SER A 136 -7.44 11.38 15.60
CA SER A 136 -8.76 11.87 16.02
C SER A 136 -9.48 12.66 14.91
N GLU A 137 -8.74 13.14 13.91
CA GLU A 137 -9.30 13.80 12.73
C GLU A 137 -9.88 12.80 11.70
N VAL A 138 -9.59 11.50 11.85
CA VAL A 138 -10.13 10.47 10.95
C VAL A 138 -11.61 10.24 11.29
N PRO A 139 -12.53 10.42 10.33
CA PRO A 139 -13.95 10.17 10.56
C PRO A 139 -14.19 8.74 11.04
N ALA A 140 -15.13 8.54 11.98
CA ALA A 140 -15.44 7.21 12.51
C ALA A 140 -15.89 6.22 11.42
N GLU A 141 -16.55 6.71 10.37
CA GLU A 141 -17.03 5.93 9.24
C GLU A 141 -16.01 5.81 8.09
N PHE A 142 -14.79 6.33 8.26
CA PHE A 142 -13.77 6.28 7.22
C PHE A 142 -13.46 4.84 6.84
N ARG A 143 -13.58 4.55 5.54
CA ARG A 143 -13.18 3.27 4.93
C ARG A 143 -12.19 3.56 3.82
N MET A 144 -11.25 2.65 3.60
CA MET A 144 -10.33 2.69 2.46
C MET A 144 -11.05 2.31 1.17
N ILE A 145 -12.04 3.10 0.80
CA ILE A 145 -12.80 3.02 -0.43
C ILE A 145 -12.49 4.29 -1.23
N PRO A 146 -12.33 4.23 -2.55
CA PRO A 146 -12.11 5.42 -3.37
C PRO A 146 -13.29 6.41 -3.26
N THR A 147 -13.17 7.42 -2.40
CA THR A 147 -14.14 8.51 -2.27
C THR A 147 -13.57 9.76 -2.94
N GLY A 148 -14.05 10.08 -4.14
CA GLY A 148 -13.58 11.23 -4.91
C GLY A 148 -13.33 10.91 -6.38
N ARG A 149 -12.30 11.52 -6.98
CA ARG A 149 -11.94 11.24 -8.37
C ARG A 149 -11.40 9.81 -8.49
N PRO A 150 -11.97 8.95 -9.37
CA PRO A 150 -11.44 7.62 -9.56
C PRO A 150 -10.00 7.72 -10.05
N TYR A 151 -9.10 7.02 -9.37
CA TYR A 151 -7.75 6.79 -9.87
C TYR A 151 -7.75 5.52 -10.72
N LEU A 152 -6.70 5.31 -11.51
CA LEU A 152 -6.62 4.22 -12.45
C LEU A 152 -6.97 2.86 -11.83
N GLY A 153 -7.98 2.18 -12.39
CA GLY A 153 -8.41 0.83 -11.96
C GLY A 153 -9.20 0.80 -10.64
N SER A 154 -9.57 1.95 -10.08
CA SER A 154 -10.37 2.03 -8.85
C SER A 154 -11.81 1.52 -9.03
N GLU A 155 -12.34 1.55 -10.25
CA GLU A 155 -13.65 1.02 -10.61
C GLU A 155 -13.72 -0.51 -10.60
N MET A 156 -12.57 -1.17 -10.77
CA MET A 156 -12.48 -2.64 -10.83
C MET A 156 -12.49 -3.31 -9.46
N THR A 157 -12.35 -2.53 -8.37
CA THR A 157 -12.26 -3.03 -6.99
C THR A 157 -13.06 -2.14 -6.06
N ILE A 158 -13.80 -2.72 -5.12
CA ILE A 158 -14.63 -1.95 -4.18
C ILE A 158 -13.73 -1.20 -3.19
N GLU A 159 -12.76 -1.89 -2.60
CA GLU A 159 -11.79 -1.31 -1.67
C GLU A 159 -10.50 -0.88 -2.37
N SER A 160 -9.81 0.13 -1.82
CA SER A 160 -8.55 0.65 -2.33
C SER A 160 -7.36 -0.27 -2.08
N PHE A 161 -7.48 -1.21 -1.14
CA PHE A 161 -6.42 -2.18 -0.82
C PHE A 161 -6.68 -3.54 -1.47
N ARG A 162 -5.68 -4.43 -1.43
CA ARG A 162 -5.73 -5.79 -2.01
C ARG A 162 -5.51 -6.86 -0.94
N TRP A 163 -5.84 -8.10 -1.29
CA TRP A 163 -5.72 -9.27 -0.41
C TRP A 163 -4.32 -9.60 0.14
N ASP A 164 -3.28 -8.97 -0.39
CA ASP A 164 -1.87 -9.14 -0.04
C ASP A 164 -1.28 -7.90 0.64
N GLN A 165 -2.14 -6.93 0.99
CA GLN A 165 -1.76 -5.66 1.61
C GLN A 165 -2.25 -5.60 3.06
N ARG A 166 -1.33 -5.36 4.01
CA ARG A 166 -1.64 -5.29 5.45
C ARG A 166 -1.22 -3.95 6.02
N LEU A 167 -2.11 -3.30 6.76
CA LEU A 167 -1.86 -2.05 7.45
C LEU A 167 -1.54 -2.27 8.93
N TYR A 168 -0.38 -1.80 9.35
CA TYR A 168 -0.02 -1.64 10.75
C TYR A 168 0.10 -0.16 11.08
N THR A 169 -0.50 0.24 12.19
CA THR A 169 -0.41 1.62 12.68
C THR A 169 0.33 1.65 14.00
N CYS A 170 1.15 2.66 14.18
CA CYS A 170 1.90 2.96 15.38
C CYS A 170 1.46 4.34 15.86
N VAL A 171 0.67 4.34 16.93
CA VAL A 171 0.13 5.56 17.53
C VAL A 171 1.03 5.98 18.69
N LEU A 172 1.67 7.13 18.55
CA LEU A 172 2.56 7.69 19.57
C LEU A 172 1.74 8.42 20.64
N ARG A 173 1.82 7.96 21.89
CA ARG A 173 1.17 8.60 23.05
C ARG A 173 2.10 8.56 24.26
N TYR A 174 3.13 9.41 24.23
CA TYR A 174 4.10 9.51 25.31
C TYR A 174 3.56 10.41 26.44
N PRO A 175 3.59 9.97 27.71
CA PRO A 175 3.21 10.82 28.82
C PRO A 175 4.22 11.96 29.02
N SER A 176 3.73 13.15 29.38
CA SER A 176 4.55 14.36 29.57
C SER A 176 5.42 14.32 30.83
N LYS A 177 5.08 13.49 31.81
CA LYS A 177 5.89 13.21 33.01
C LYS A 177 6.33 11.75 32.99
N GLY A 178 7.56 11.47 33.44
CA GLY A 178 8.12 10.14 33.58
C GLY A 178 7.38 9.29 34.62
N ILE A 179 6.15 8.91 34.30
CA ILE A 179 5.40 7.91 35.06
C ILE A 179 6.05 6.56 34.78
N ARG A 180 6.20 5.74 35.82
CA ARG A 180 6.55 4.33 35.67
C ARG A 180 5.41 3.65 34.92
N VAL A 181 5.50 3.63 33.59
CA VAL A 181 4.59 2.85 32.75
C VAL A 181 4.87 1.39 33.07
N ASN A 182 3.86 0.67 33.58
CA ASN A 182 3.96 -0.77 33.72
C ASN A 182 4.32 -1.35 32.35
N LEU A 183 5.47 -2.02 32.28
CA LEU A 183 5.95 -2.70 31.07
C LEU A 183 5.17 -3.99 30.88
N THR A 184 3.85 -3.89 30.68
CA THR A 184 3.15 -4.95 29.96
C THR A 184 3.68 -4.95 28.52
N PRO A 185 3.84 -6.12 27.87
CA PRO A 185 4.12 -6.19 26.43
C PRO A 185 3.18 -5.25 25.66
N PRO A 186 3.56 -4.75 24.48
CA PRO A 186 2.81 -3.71 23.76
C PRO A 186 1.32 -4.04 23.85
N ILE A 187 0.56 -3.14 24.49
CA ILE A 187 -0.87 -3.36 24.72
C ILE A 187 -1.46 -3.50 23.33
N ILE A 188 -1.80 -4.73 22.96
CA ILE A 188 -2.78 -4.99 21.90
C ILE A 188 -4.02 -4.29 22.44
N LEU A 189 -4.34 -3.14 21.86
CA LEU A 189 -5.55 -2.45 22.23
C LEU A 189 -6.69 -3.46 22.05
N PRO A 190 -7.58 -3.63 23.03
CA PRO A 190 -8.71 -4.53 22.88
C PRO A 190 -9.55 -4.07 21.70
N ASN A 191 -10.01 -5.05 20.89
CA ASN A 191 -10.96 -4.90 19.78
C ASN A 191 -12.23 -4.17 20.25
N ALA A 192 -12.16 -2.84 20.30
CA ALA A 192 -13.22 -1.87 20.62
C ALA A 192 -12.64 -0.43 20.64
N GLY A 193 -11.43 -0.21 20.14
CA GLY A 193 -10.73 1.07 20.13
C GLY A 193 -11.04 1.95 18.91
N PRO A 194 -10.36 3.11 18.78
CA PRO A 194 -10.63 4.15 17.78
C PRO A 194 -10.74 3.62 16.34
N PRO A 195 -11.38 4.35 15.40
CA PRO A 195 -11.69 3.92 14.02
C PRO A 195 -10.52 3.30 13.25
N ILE A 196 -9.28 3.62 13.63
CA ILE A 196 -8.07 3.05 13.05
C ILE A 196 -7.92 1.54 13.27
N GLU A 197 -8.42 1.00 14.39
CA GLU A 197 -8.28 -0.41 14.69
C GLU A 197 -9.14 -1.24 13.72
N THR A 198 -10.39 -0.83 13.54
CA THR A 198 -11.28 -1.39 12.52
C THR A 198 -10.67 -1.29 11.13
N LEU A 199 -9.99 -0.17 10.83
CA LEU A 199 -9.28 0.02 9.56
C LEU A 199 -8.13 -0.99 9.38
N CYS A 200 -7.27 -1.15 10.40
CA CYS A 200 -6.17 -2.12 10.36
C CYS A 200 -6.70 -3.55 10.25
N ALA A 201 -7.71 -3.89 11.06
CA ALA A 201 -8.37 -5.19 11.05
C ALA A 201 -9.02 -5.49 9.68
N SER A 202 -9.54 -4.48 8.99
CA SER A 202 -10.13 -4.64 7.65
C SER A 202 -9.14 -5.10 6.59
N THR A 203 -7.83 -4.88 6.80
CA THR A 203 -6.71 -5.32 5.94
C THR A 203 -5.96 -6.54 6.50
N GLY A 204 -6.40 -7.10 7.63
CA GLY A 204 -5.68 -8.18 8.34
C GLY A 204 -4.41 -7.74 9.08
N GLY A 205 -4.24 -6.43 9.32
CA GLY A 205 -3.17 -5.86 10.12
C GLY A 205 -3.63 -5.48 11.55
N ARG A 206 -2.81 -4.69 12.26
CA ARG A 206 -3.04 -4.35 13.69
C ARG A 206 -2.55 -2.95 14.04
N SER A 207 -3.16 -2.34 15.05
CA SER A 207 -2.72 -1.05 15.61
C SER A 207 -1.93 -1.25 16.91
N PHE A 208 -0.84 -0.51 17.06
CA PHE A 208 0.03 -0.50 18.23
C PHE A 208 -0.01 0.88 18.90
N LEU A 209 -0.21 0.90 20.21
CA LEU A 209 -0.11 2.12 21.02
C LEU A 209 1.26 2.17 21.71
N LEU A 210 2.09 3.14 21.36
CA LEU A 210 3.38 3.36 22.01
C LEU A 210 3.29 4.40 23.12
N GLN A 211 3.48 3.94 24.37
CA GLN A 211 3.56 4.80 25.56
C GLN A 211 5.00 5.00 26.06
N SER A 212 5.94 4.18 25.59
CA SER A 212 7.33 4.18 26.05
C SER A 212 8.27 3.76 24.91
N HIS A 213 9.48 4.31 24.89
CA HIS A 213 10.52 3.95 23.91
C HIS A 213 10.94 2.47 24.01
N LYS A 214 10.75 1.84 25.18
CA LYS A 214 11.08 0.42 25.40
C LYS A 214 10.17 -0.53 24.60
N LEU A 215 8.98 -0.07 24.21
CA LEU A 215 8.02 -0.86 23.43
C LEU A 215 8.33 -0.88 21.92
N ILE A 216 9.27 -0.04 21.46
CA ILE A 216 9.66 0.01 20.04
C ILE A 216 10.22 -1.33 19.57
N GLY A 217 11.17 -1.92 20.31
CA GLY A 217 11.78 -3.20 19.94
C GLY A 217 10.75 -4.32 19.77
N PRO A 218 9.96 -4.66 20.81
CA PRO A 218 8.94 -5.70 20.73
C PRO A 218 7.88 -5.47 19.64
N MET A 219 7.49 -4.22 19.39
CA MET A 219 6.55 -3.88 18.31
C MET A 219 7.16 -4.14 16.94
N VAL A 220 8.41 -3.72 16.72
CA VAL A 220 9.13 -3.99 15.47
C VAL A 220 9.30 -5.49 15.28
N ASP A 221 9.63 -6.25 16.33
CA ASP A 221 9.76 -7.71 16.26
C ASP A 221 8.45 -8.37 15.79
N GLN A 222 7.29 -7.93 16.30
CA GLN A 222 5.98 -8.43 15.87
C GLN A 222 5.67 -8.08 14.41
N ILE A 223 6.00 -6.86 13.97
CA ILE A 223 5.84 -6.45 12.56
C ILE A 223 6.75 -7.27 11.66
N VAL A 224 8.02 -7.50 12.05
CA VAL A 224 8.98 -8.31 11.28
C VAL A 224 8.50 -9.75 11.15
N GLN A 225 8.00 -10.35 12.22
CA GLN A 225 7.37 -11.67 12.17
C GLN A 225 6.18 -11.68 11.21
N ALA A 226 5.31 -10.66 11.28
CA ALA A 226 4.17 -10.56 10.36
C ALA A 226 4.61 -10.39 8.90
N ILE A 227 5.68 -9.63 8.60
CA ILE A 227 6.24 -9.46 7.26
C ILE A 227 6.76 -10.80 6.70
N GLN A 228 7.33 -11.67 7.54
CA GLN A 228 7.81 -12.99 7.12
C GLN A 228 6.67 -13.94 6.71
N LEU A 229 5.47 -13.70 7.22
CA LEU A 229 4.26 -14.42 6.84
C LEU A 229 3.76 -13.93 5.48
N ASN A 230 4.24 -14.54 4.41
CA ASN A 230 3.80 -14.28 3.04
C ASN A 230 2.56 -15.12 2.70
N GLY A 231 1.53 -14.47 2.16
CA GLY A 231 0.28 -15.12 1.83
C GLY A 231 -0.78 -14.16 1.34
N ILE A 232 -1.96 -14.72 1.11
CA ILE A 232 -3.17 -14.00 0.70
C ILE A 232 -4.20 -14.02 1.82
N ILE A 233 -5.00 -12.97 1.93
CA ILE A 233 -6.07 -12.86 2.91
C ILE A 233 -7.39 -13.22 2.24
N VAL A 234 -8.11 -14.16 2.86
CA VAL A 234 -9.42 -14.60 2.40
C VAL A 234 -10.45 -14.46 3.52
N ARG A 235 -11.71 -14.32 3.16
CA ARG A 235 -12.84 -14.35 4.08
C ARG A 235 -13.54 -15.68 3.95
N PHE A 236 -13.72 -16.39 5.06
CA PHE A 236 -14.53 -17.61 5.07
C PHE A 236 -15.97 -17.28 5.48
N GLU A 237 -16.91 -17.89 4.78
CA GLU A 237 -18.34 -17.77 5.06
C GLU A 237 -18.98 -19.15 5.12
N CYS A 238 -20.01 -19.30 5.94
CA CYS A 238 -20.76 -20.53 6.04
C CYS A 238 -22.25 -20.19 6.19
N PRO A 239 -23.02 -20.16 5.08
CA PRO A 239 -24.42 -19.76 5.10
C PRO A 239 -25.29 -20.56 6.08
N THR A 240 -24.95 -21.82 6.33
CA THR A 240 -25.67 -22.68 7.29
C THR A 240 -25.54 -22.21 8.73
N LEU A 241 -24.48 -21.46 9.08
CA LEU A 241 -24.30 -20.89 10.43
C LEU A 241 -25.26 -19.74 10.72
N ALA A 242 -25.72 -19.02 9.69
CA ALA A 242 -26.61 -17.87 9.86
C ALA A 242 -27.99 -18.26 10.42
N ASN A 243 -28.40 -19.52 10.23
CA ASN A 243 -29.71 -20.03 10.66
C ASN A 243 -29.73 -20.51 12.12
N ILE A 244 -28.59 -20.53 12.80
CA ILE A 244 -28.48 -20.99 14.19
C ILE A 244 -28.96 -19.88 15.12
N ARG A 245 -30.04 -20.15 15.86
CA ARG A 245 -30.61 -19.20 16.83
C ARG A 245 -29.79 -19.18 18.12
N GLU A 246 -29.66 -18.00 18.72
CA GLU A 246 -29.15 -17.84 20.08
C GLU A 246 -30.24 -18.29 21.07
N THR A 247 -30.14 -19.54 21.52
CA THR A 247 -30.91 -20.06 22.66
C THR A 247 -29.95 -20.37 23.80
N ASN A 248 -30.44 -20.49 25.04
CA ASN A 248 -29.60 -20.83 26.20
C ASN A 248 -28.65 -21.99 25.90
N GLU A 249 -27.33 -21.77 26.13
CA GLU A 249 -26.27 -22.74 25.83
C GLU A 249 -26.48 -24.10 26.53
N GLU A 250 -27.23 -24.14 27.64
CA GLU A 250 -27.52 -25.36 28.39
C GLU A 250 -28.41 -26.35 27.64
N VAL A 251 -29.27 -25.87 26.72
CA VAL A 251 -30.25 -26.71 26.00
C VAL A 251 -29.73 -27.17 24.62
N LEU A 252 -28.63 -26.58 24.14
CA LEU A 252 -28.08 -26.87 22.81
C LEU A 252 -27.26 -28.17 22.78
N SER A 253 -27.29 -28.88 21.64
CA SER A 253 -26.37 -29.99 21.40
C SER A 253 -24.93 -29.49 21.34
N ASP A 254 -23.94 -30.31 21.75
CA ASP A 254 -22.52 -29.94 21.68
C ASP A 254 -22.09 -29.53 20.26
N ARG A 255 -22.70 -30.15 19.25
CA ARG A 255 -22.49 -29.81 17.84
C ARG A 255 -22.95 -28.38 17.53
N ASP A 256 -24.12 -27.98 18.02
CA ASP A 256 -24.68 -26.65 17.78
C ASP A 256 -23.98 -25.58 18.61
N LYS A 257 -23.54 -25.89 19.83
CA LYS A 257 -22.66 -25.01 20.63
C LYS A 257 -21.36 -24.70 19.89
N ALA A 258 -20.69 -25.71 19.34
CA ALA A 258 -19.47 -25.52 18.55
C ALA A 258 -19.70 -24.67 17.29
N ARG A 259 -20.85 -24.86 16.61
CA ARG A 259 -21.23 -24.06 15.43
C ARG A 259 -21.55 -22.60 15.80
N LEU A 260 -22.22 -22.37 16.93
CA LEU A 260 -22.49 -21.03 17.47
C LEU A 260 -21.18 -20.31 17.84
N ARG A 261 -20.26 -21.00 18.52
CA ARG A 261 -18.92 -20.47 18.82
C ARG A 261 -18.19 -20.08 17.55
N LEU A 262 -18.17 -20.94 16.53
CA LEU A 262 -17.56 -20.63 15.24
C LEU A 262 -18.17 -19.38 14.60
N ARG A 263 -19.50 -19.26 14.59
CA ARG A 263 -20.21 -18.08 14.06
C ARG A 263 -19.73 -16.79 14.74
N ASN A 264 -19.77 -16.77 16.07
CA ASN A 264 -19.38 -15.59 16.86
C ASN A 264 -17.89 -15.24 16.67
N HIS A 265 -17.00 -16.26 16.60
CA HIS A 265 -15.58 -16.01 16.35
C HIS A 265 -15.31 -15.50 14.93
N MET A 266 -16.04 -15.98 13.91
CA MET A 266 -15.92 -15.47 12.55
C MET A 266 -16.47 -14.05 12.39
N GLU A 267 -17.46 -13.65 13.19
CA GLU A 267 -17.93 -12.25 13.22
C GLU A 267 -16.86 -11.31 13.76
N VAL A 268 -16.14 -11.71 14.82
CA VAL A 268 -15.05 -10.91 15.42
C VAL A 268 -13.77 -10.95 14.58
N LYS A 269 -13.41 -12.12 14.03
CA LYS A 269 -12.19 -12.33 13.22
C LYS A 269 -12.55 -12.97 11.87
N PRO A 270 -13.08 -12.19 10.90
CA PRO A 270 -13.58 -12.72 9.63
C PRO A 270 -12.49 -13.04 8.60
N LEU A 271 -11.27 -12.51 8.79
CA LEU A 271 -10.18 -12.64 7.83
C LEU A 271 -9.22 -13.74 8.27
N THR A 272 -8.78 -14.54 7.31
CA THR A 272 -7.79 -15.60 7.51
C THR A 272 -6.67 -15.43 6.50
N LEU A 273 -5.42 -15.38 6.99
CA LEU A 273 -4.25 -15.42 6.13
C LEU A 273 -4.01 -16.87 5.67
N VAL A 274 -3.81 -17.04 4.37
CA VAL A 274 -3.46 -18.31 3.74
C VAL A 274 -2.04 -18.17 3.22
N TYR A 275 -1.12 -18.95 3.81
CA TYR A 275 0.29 -18.90 3.51
C TYR A 275 0.58 -19.43 2.11
N VAL A 276 1.31 -18.64 1.34
CA VAL A 276 1.77 -19.00 0.01
C VAL A 276 3.29 -19.11 0.07
N LYS A 277 3.76 -20.35 0.18
CA LYS A 277 5.19 -20.67 0.28
C LYS A 277 5.64 -21.40 -0.98
N GLY A 278 6.80 -21.01 -1.49
CA GLY A 278 7.51 -21.76 -2.50
C GLY A 278 8.14 -23.03 -1.93
N LEU A 279 8.29 -24.05 -2.76
CA LEU A 279 8.99 -25.29 -2.39
C LEU A 279 10.50 -25.13 -2.64
N GLY A 280 11.31 -25.36 -1.60
CA GLY A 280 12.78 -25.39 -1.74
C GLY A 280 13.40 -24.09 -2.24
N GLY A 281 12.85 -22.93 -1.87
CA GLY A 281 13.35 -21.62 -2.30
C GLY A 281 12.95 -21.18 -3.72
N ARG A 282 12.18 -22.00 -4.44
CA ARG A 282 11.61 -21.62 -5.74
C ARG A 282 10.41 -20.68 -5.55
N PRO A 283 10.06 -19.84 -6.54
CA PRO A 283 8.81 -19.08 -6.51
C PRO A 283 7.60 -20.02 -6.33
N PRO A 284 6.54 -19.59 -5.61
CA PRO A 284 5.34 -20.39 -5.47
C PRO A 284 4.69 -20.63 -6.84
N THR A 285 4.47 -21.90 -7.17
CA THR A 285 3.76 -22.32 -8.39
C THR A 285 2.29 -22.51 -8.06
N GLY A 286 1.41 -21.96 -8.89
CA GLY A 286 -0.04 -22.12 -8.77
C GLY A 286 -0.59 -22.67 -10.08
N HIS A 287 -1.42 -23.70 -10.01
CA HIS A 287 -2.04 -24.34 -11.15
C HIS A 287 -3.48 -23.84 -11.34
N TRP A 288 -4.21 -23.62 -10.24
CA TRP A 288 -5.64 -23.35 -10.29
C TRP A 288 -5.99 -22.00 -9.66
N PRO A 289 -6.83 -21.19 -10.31
CA PRO A 289 -7.33 -19.96 -9.70
C PRO A 289 -8.45 -20.26 -8.68
N ILE A 290 -8.71 -19.30 -7.79
CA ILE A 290 -9.98 -19.16 -7.09
C ILE A 290 -10.99 -18.54 -8.07
N PRO A 291 -12.22 -19.08 -8.20
CA PRO A 291 -13.19 -18.60 -9.17
C PRO A 291 -13.65 -17.15 -8.89
N GLU A 292 -14.16 -16.48 -9.92
CA GLU A 292 -14.86 -15.21 -9.75
C GLU A 292 -16.20 -15.38 -9.04
N GLY A 293 -16.63 -14.30 -8.37
CA GLY A 293 -17.95 -14.20 -7.74
C GLY A 293 -19.08 -13.82 -8.70
N PHE A 294 -18.91 -14.08 -9.99
CA PHE A 294 -19.88 -13.81 -11.05
C PHE A 294 -19.68 -14.78 -12.22
N TRP A 295 -20.68 -14.88 -13.09
CA TRP A 295 -20.62 -15.66 -14.31
C TRP A 295 -20.47 -14.75 -15.54
N HIS A 296 -19.68 -15.19 -16.53
CA HIS A 296 -19.30 -14.38 -17.69
C HIS A 296 -20.49 -13.94 -18.57
N ASP A 297 -21.52 -14.78 -18.72
CA ASP A 297 -22.73 -14.41 -19.49
C ASP A 297 -23.52 -13.24 -18.87
N ARG A 298 -23.28 -12.95 -17.58
CA ARG A 298 -24.01 -11.93 -16.81
C ARG A 298 -23.28 -10.59 -16.78
N ILE A 299 -22.26 -10.40 -17.60
CA ILE A 299 -21.55 -9.12 -17.73
C ILE A 299 -22.43 -8.17 -18.54
N GLU A 300 -23.41 -7.57 -17.87
CA GLU A 300 -24.28 -6.58 -18.46
C GLU A 300 -23.46 -5.38 -18.94
N LYS A 301 -23.65 -4.97 -20.20
CA LYS A 301 -23.08 -3.75 -20.80
C LYS A 301 -21.54 -3.70 -20.93
N GLY A 302 -20.85 -4.83 -20.84
CA GLY A 302 -19.40 -4.90 -21.10
C GLY A 302 -18.53 -4.35 -19.97
N GLN A 303 -19.05 -4.22 -18.75
CA GLN A 303 -18.30 -3.84 -17.56
C GLN A 303 -18.24 -5.00 -16.57
N LEU A 304 -17.03 -5.30 -16.06
CA LEU A 304 -16.87 -6.33 -15.04
C LEU A 304 -17.41 -5.86 -13.68
N PRO A 305 -18.07 -6.73 -12.91
CA PRO A 305 -18.42 -6.42 -11.53
C PRO A 305 -17.16 -6.10 -10.70
N SER A 306 -17.23 -5.03 -9.91
CA SER A 306 -16.13 -4.63 -9.04
C SER A 306 -15.82 -5.73 -8.02
N ARG A 307 -14.54 -6.11 -7.93
CA ARG A 307 -14.06 -7.15 -7.01
C ARG A 307 -13.97 -6.61 -5.58
N ARG A 308 -14.32 -7.44 -4.60
CA ARG A 308 -13.87 -7.21 -3.21
C ARG A 308 -12.38 -7.48 -3.09
N ALA A 309 -11.66 -6.73 -2.25
CA ALA A 309 -10.25 -6.97 -1.95
C ALA A 309 -10.03 -8.42 -1.48
N HIS A 310 -10.79 -8.86 -0.49
CA HIS A 310 -10.75 -10.22 0.04
C HIS A 310 -11.84 -11.09 -0.61
N PRO A 311 -11.50 -12.23 -1.25
CA PRO A 311 -12.49 -13.13 -1.78
C PRO A 311 -13.25 -13.83 -0.64
N SER A 312 -14.58 -13.91 -0.77
CA SER A 312 -15.45 -14.69 0.12
C SER A 312 -15.51 -16.14 -0.33
N ILE A 313 -14.90 -17.03 0.45
CA ILE A 313 -14.90 -18.48 0.23
C ILE A 313 -15.95 -19.10 1.14
N ILE A 314 -16.94 -19.75 0.55
CA ILE A 314 -17.94 -20.50 1.28
C ILE A 314 -17.40 -21.89 1.56
N PHE A 315 -17.51 -22.41 2.77
CA PHE A 315 -17.13 -23.79 3.09
C PHE A 315 -18.32 -24.62 3.59
N SER A 316 -18.31 -25.93 3.33
CA SER A 316 -19.30 -26.86 3.88
C SER A 316 -19.09 -27.01 5.38
N ILE A 317 -20.16 -27.00 6.16
CA ILE A 317 -20.08 -27.17 7.62
C ILE A 317 -19.85 -28.62 8.03
N ASP A 318 -20.39 -29.54 7.25
CA ASP A 318 -20.28 -30.98 7.48
C ASP A 318 -19.20 -31.56 6.55
N PRO A 319 -18.37 -32.48 7.07
CA PRO A 319 -17.30 -33.09 6.30
C PRO A 319 -17.86 -34.08 5.26
N VAL A 320 -17.20 -34.13 4.11
CA VAL A 320 -17.48 -35.08 3.03
C VAL A 320 -16.24 -35.93 2.73
N PRO A 321 -16.38 -37.12 2.13
CA PRO A 321 -15.22 -37.93 1.75
C PRO A 321 -14.26 -37.13 0.85
N SER A 322 -12.99 -37.10 1.25
CA SER A 322 -11.95 -36.46 0.45
C SER A 322 -11.72 -37.25 -0.83
N PRO A 323 -11.54 -36.59 -1.98
CA PRO A 323 -11.26 -37.29 -3.23
C PRO A 323 -9.99 -38.13 -3.08
N THR A 324 -9.97 -39.32 -3.65
CA THR A 324 -8.75 -40.09 -3.89
C THR A 324 -7.88 -39.29 -4.85
N ILE A 325 -6.93 -38.53 -4.31
CA ILE A 325 -6.02 -37.73 -5.13
C ILE A 325 -5.12 -38.71 -5.89
N GLN A 326 -5.36 -38.88 -7.19
CA GLN A 326 -4.41 -39.53 -8.08
C GLN A 326 -3.09 -38.76 -8.06
N THR A 327 -1.96 -39.46 -8.05
CA THR A 327 -0.60 -38.89 -7.97
C THR A 327 -0.27 -37.87 -9.06
N ASP A 328 -1.01 -37.88 -10.18
CA ASP A 328 -0.61 -37.16 -11.39
C ASP A 328 -1.36 -35.83 -11.59
N LEU A 329 -2.54 -35.65 -10.97
CA LEU A 329 -3.31 -34.41 -11.13
C LEU A 329 -2.66 -33.31 -10.30
N PRO A 330 -2.16 -32.21 -10.89
CA PRO A 330 -1.62 -31.11 -10.12
C PRO A 330 -2.70 -30.48 -9.24
N PHE A 331 -2.35 -30.20 -7.98
CA PHE A 331 -3.18 -29.45 -7.04
C PHE A 331 -2.30 -28.46 -6.29
N ASP A 332 -2.91 -27.39 -5.81
CA ASP A 332 -2.22 -26.39 -5.01
C ASP A 332 -2.60 -26.55 -3.54
N LYS A 333 -1.60 -26.55 -2.66
CA LYS A 333 -1.80 -26.71 -1.22
C LYS A 333 -1.27 -25.48 -0.49
N TYR A 334 -2.16 -24.80 0.20
CA TYR A 334 -1.85 -23.61 0.99
C TYR A 334 -2.21 -23.82 2.45
N GLN A 335 -1.32 -23.43 3.36
CA GLN A 335 -1.53 -23.59 4.79
C GLN A 335 -2.30 -22.39 5.36
N LEU A 336 -3.28 -22.63 6.22
CA LEU A 336 -4.01 -21.55 6.91
C LEU A 336 -3.23 -21.06 8.13
N GLU A 337 -3.35 -19.77 8.43
CA GLU A 337 -3.07 -19.21 9.75
C GLU A 337 -4.09 -19.74 10.79
N PRO A 338 -3.69 -19.88 12.07
CA PRO A 338 -4.63 -20.05 13.18
C PRO A 338 -5.80 -19.06 13.10
N SER A 339 -6.98 -19.61 12.87
CA SER A 339 -8.22 -18.89 12.58
C SER A 339 -9.40 -19.68 13.12
N PRO A 340 -10.56 -19.03 13.33
CA PRO A 340 -11.75 -19.71 13.87
C PRO A 340 -12.15 -20.95 13.06
N VAL A 341 -12.03 -20.86 11.73
CA VAL A 341 -12.31 -21.99 10.82
C VAL A 341 -11.27 -23.10 10.98
N ALA A 342 -9.99 -22.76 11.11
CA ALA A 342 -8.94 -23.75 11.33
C ALA A 342 -9.13 -24.46 12.68
N GLU A 343 -9.40 -23.72 13.76
CA GLU A 343 -9.67 -24.25 15.10
C GLU A 343 -10.87 -25.21 15.08
N TYR A 344 -11.99 -24.80 14.49
CA TYR A 344 -13.17 -25.64 14.36
C TYR A 344 -12.92 -26.98 13.64
N ILE A 345 -12.10 -26.95 12.59
CA ILE A 345 -11.73 -28.14 11.82
C ILE A 345 -10.76 -29.03 12.62
N LEU A 346 -9.80 -28.43 13.34
CA LEU A 346 -8.80 -29.15 14.14
C LEU A 346 -9.42 -29.83 15.36
N ASP A 347 -10.33 -29.15 16.06
CA ASP A 347 -11.05 -29.72 17.22
C ASP A 347 -11.82 -31.00 16.86
N ARG A 348 -12.28 -31.07 15.60
CA ARG A 348 -13.04 -32.21 15.09
C ARG A 348 -12.17 -33.28 14.44
N HIS A 349 -10.86 -33.09 14.35
CA HIS A 349 -9.94 -34.01 13.71
C HIS A 349 -10.01 -35.44 14.28
N ALA A 350 -10.18 -35.58 15.60
CA ALA A 350 -10.30 -36.89 16.24
C ALA A 350 -11.58 -37.66 15.83
N SER A 351 -12.68 -36.93 15.60
CA SER A 351 -13.98 -37.49 15.18
C SER A 351 -14.13 -37.64 13.66
N THR A 352 -13.33 -36.89 12.91
CA THR A 352 -13.38 -36.82 11.45
C THR A 352 -12.32 -37.76 10.89
N SER A 353 -12.71 -38.83 10.20
CA SER A 353 -11.73 -39.77 9.64
C SER A 353 -10.73 -39.05 8.71
N ALA A 354 -9.49 -39.57 8.61
CA ALA A 354 -8.42 -38.97 7.80
C ALA A 354 -8.77 -38.78 6.31
N ASN A 355 -9.85 -39.44 5.85
CA ASN A 355 -10.37 -39.40 4.49
C ASN A 355 -11.57 -38.45 4.34
N MET A 356 -11.74 -37.48 5.24
CA MET A 356 -12.81 -36.49 5.18
C MET A 356 -12.24 -35.09 4.98
N CYS A 357 -13.01 -34.20 4.35
CA CYS A 357 -12.64 -32.82 4.07
C CYS A 357 -13.88 -31.91 4.04
N TYR A 358 -13.66 -30.60 4.11
CA TYR A 358 -14.74 -29.61 4.03
C TYR A 358 -14.65 -28.89 2.68
N GLN A 359 -15.64 -29.06 1.81
CA GLN A 359 -15.62 -28.51 0.46
C GLN A 359 -15.70 -26.98 0.48
N VAL A 360 -15.02 -26.33 -0.48
CA VAL A 360 -15.08 -24.87 -0.64
C VAL A 360 -15.67 -24.45 -1.98
N PHE A 361 -16.39 -23.33 -1.96
CA PHE A 361 -17.21 -22.80 -3.04
C PHE A 361 -17.08 -21.27 -3.12
N VAL A 362 -17.42 -20.70 -4.28
CA VAL A 362 -17.54 -19.25 -4.47
C VAL A 362 -18.93 -18.97 -5.01
N ARG A 363 -19.69 -18.12 -4.30
CA ARG A 363 -21.06 -17.73 -4.69
C ARG A 363 -21.07 -17.13 -6.09
N SER A 364 -22.10 -17.47 -6.88
CA SER A 364 -22.30 -16.97 -8.24
C SER A 364 -21.18 -17.33 -9.24
N SER A 365 -20.35 -18.33 -8.93
CA SER A 365 -19.29 -18.82 -9.82
C SER A 365 -19.77 -19.77 -10.93
N SER A 366 -21.08 -20.06 -11.00
CA SER A 366 -21.69 -20.94 -12.00
C SER A 366 -22.82 -20.23 -12.75
N ARG A 367 -23.18 -20.76 -13.92
CA ARG A 367 -24.34 -20.28 -14.69
C ARG A 367 -25.64 -20.29 -13.89
N THR A 368 -25.83 -21.32 -13.07
CA THR A 368 -26.94 -21.44 -12.12
C THR A 368 -26.71 -20.56 -10.90
N GLU A 369 -27.77 -19.90 -10.42
CA GLU A 369 -27.69 -19.12 -9.19
C GLU A 369 -27.46 -20.02 -7.96
N GLY A 370 -26.71 -19.49 -6.99
CA GLY A 370 -26.41 -20.20 -5.74
C GLY A 370 -24.94 -20.12 -5.37
N VAL A 371 -24.49 -21.10 -4.58
CA VAL A 371 -23.13 -21.18 -4.03
C VAL A 371 -22.07 -21.60 -5.07
N GLY A 372 -22.48 -22.04 -6.26
CA GLY A 372 -21.58 -22.55 -7.30
C GLY A 372 -21.19 -24.02 -7.11
N LYS A 373 -20.12 -24.44 -7.79
CA LYS A 373 -19.54 -25.80 -7.70
C LYS A 373 -18.23 -25.77 -6.89
N PRO A 374 -17.83 -26.91 -6.28
CA PRO A 374 -16.66 -26.92 -5.41
C PRO A 374 -15.38 -26.77 -6.23
N PHE A 375 -14.50 -25.87 -5.82
CA PHE A 375 -13.20 -25.62 -6.47
C PHE A 375 -12.01 -26.12 -5.62
N GLY A 376 -12.29 -26.72 -4.47
CA GLY A 376 -11.29 -27.19 -3.54
C GLY A 376 -11.90 -27.68 -2.24
N TYR A 377 -11.06 -27.89 -1.23
CA TYR A 377 -11.50 -28.26 0.10
C TYR A 377 -10.47 -27.87 1.18
N LEU A 378 -10.94 -27.79 2.42
CA LEU A 378 -10.12 -27.68 3.62
C LEU A 378 -9.87 -29.07 4.20
N LYS A 379 -8.61 -29.38 4.49
CA LYS A 379 -8.22 -30.66 5.11
C LYS A 379 -7.11 -30.43 6.14
N THR A 380 -7.20 -31.14 7.26
CA THR A 380 -6.13 -31.18 8.26
C THR A 380 -4.87 -31.83 7.67
N ALA A 381 -3.71 -31.34 8.07
CA ALA A 381 -2.47 -32.06 7.83
C ALA A 381 -2.46 -33.39 8.61
N SER A 382 -1.65 -34.35 8.16
CA SER A 382 -1.51 -35.66 8.81
C SER A 382 -1.07 -35.59 10.27
N ASN A 383 -0.36 -34.52 10.66
CA ASN A 383 0.02 -34.27 12.04
C ASN A 383 -1.11 -33.67 12.91
N GLY A 384 -2.26 -33.33 12.33
CA GLY A 384 -3.39 -32.74 13.03
C GLY A 384 -3.11 -31.35 13.63
N GLN A 385 -2.07 -30.64 13.19
CA GLN A 385 -1.69 -29.34 13.77
C GLN A 385 -2.12 -28.14 12.92
N VAL A 386 -2.30 -28.34 11.61
CA VAL A 386 -2.57 -27.26 10.67
C VAL A 386 -3.64 -27.66 9.69
N VAL A 387 -4.44 -26.69 9.25
CA VAL A 387 -5.42 -26.87 8.18
C VAL A 387 -4.85 -26.34 6.88
N ASN A 388 -5.09 -27.06 5.78
CA ASN A 388 -4.66 -26.67 4.45
C ASN A 388 -5.87 -26.44 3.56
N LEU A 389 -5.85 -25.36 2.80
CA LEU A 389 -6.70 -25.14 1.64
C LEU A 389 -6.05 -25.84 0.45
N VAL A 390 -6.74 -26.85 -0.08
CA VAL A 390 -6.35 -27.53 -1.32
C VAL A 390 -7.22 -26.98 -2.44
N VAL A 391 -6.59 -26.32 -3.41
CA VAL A 391 -7.25 -25.78 -4.60
C VAL A 391 -7.12 -26.77 -5.74
N MET A 392 -8.25 -27.06 -6.37
CA MET A 392 -8.45 -28.11 -7.37
C MET A 392 -9.11 -27.49 -8.61
N PRO A 393 -9.23 -28.23 -9.73
CA PRO A 393 -10.06 -27.78 -10.84
C PRO A 393 -11.50 -27.47 -10.40
N TYR A 394 -12.16 -26.56 -11.10
CA TYR A 394 -13.55 -26.23 -10.79
C TYR A 394 -14.45 -27.47 -10.94
N ASN A 395 -15.35 -27.71 -9.97
CA ASN A 395 -16.14 -28.93 -9.90
C ASN A 395 -15.28 -30.21 -9.93
N TYR A 396 -14.23 -30.23 -9.10
CA TYR A 396 -13.26 -31.32 -9.06
C TYR A 396 -13.85 -32.74 -8.87
N PRO A 397 -14.98 -32.97 -8.15
CA PRO A 397 -15.49 -34.33 -7.98
C PRO A 397 -15.84 -35.01 -9.30
N VAL A 398 -16.34 -34.24 -10.28
CA VAL A 398 -16.73 -34.76 -11.60
C VAL A 398 -15.51 -35.01 -12.47
N ILE A 399 -14.55 -34.07 -12.53
CA ILE A 399 -13.40 -34.22 -13.42
C ILE A 399 -12.43 -35.30 -12.93
N VAL A 400 -12.27 -35.46 -11.61
CA VAL A 400 -11.46 -36.55 -11.03
C VAL A 400 -12.03 -37.91 -11.42
N GLN A 401 -13.36 -38.08 -11.33
CA GLN A 401 -14.02 -39.31 -11.80
C GLN A 401 -13.82 -39.54 -13.30
N LEU A 402 -13.98 -38.50 -14.14
CA LEU A 402 -13.75 -38.62 -15.58
C LEU A 402 -12.30 -39.04 -15.91
N PHE A 403 -11.31 -38.54 -15.16
CA PHE A 403 -9.91 -38.93 -15.32
C PHE A 403 -9.61 -40.34 -14.83
N GLU A 404 -10.24 -40.78 -13.74
CA GLU A 404 -10.17 -42.16 -13.26
C GLU A 404 -10.70 -43.14 -14.31
N GLU A 405 -11.89 -42.87 -14.85
CA GLU A 405 -12.50 -43.70 -15.90
C GLU A 405 -11.62 -43.77 -17.17
N TYR A 406 -11.06 -42.65 -17.61
CA TYR A 406 -10.21 -42.59 -18.81
C TYR A 406 -8.89 -43.38 -18.66
N LYS A 407 -8.29 -43.34 -17.46
CA LYS A 407 -7.05 -44.05 -17.16
C LYS A 407 -7.28 -45.54 -16.99
N ASN A 408 -8.35 -45.93 -16.30
CA ASN A 408 -8.58 -47.31 -15.90
C ASN A 408 -9.23 -48.17 -17.00
N ASP A 409 -10.03 -47.57 -17.90
CA ASP A 409 -10.69 -48.31 -18.97
C ASP A 409 -10.33 -47.77 -20.37
N PRO A 410 -9.46 -48.46 -21.13
CA PRO A 410 -9.11 -48.06 -22.49
C PRO A 410 -10.30 -47.95 -23.46
N ARG A 411 -11.41 -48.65 -23.21
CA ARG A 411 -12.61 -48.61 -24.07
C ARG A 411 -13.33 -47.26 -23.97
N VAL A 412 -13.19 -46.59 -22.83
CA VAL A 412 -13.78 -45.26 -22.56
C VAL A 412 -13.15 -44.19 -23.45
N ARG A 413 -11.89 -44.36 -23.87
CA ARG A 413 -11.16 -43.43 -24.74
C ARG A 413 -11.82 -43.28 -26.11
N ASN A 414 -12.41 -44.35 -26.64
CA ASN A 414 -13.14 -44.37 -27.91
C ASN A 414 -14.66 -44.23 -27.72
N GLY A 415 -15.14 -44.03 -26.48
CA GLY A 415 -16.56 -44.01 -26.14
C GLY A 415 -17.17 -42.59 -26.24
N GLY A 416 -18.15 -42.41 -27.13
CA GLY A 416 -18.84 -41.11 -27.30
C GLY A 416 -19.54 -40.58 -26.04
N ASN A 417 -19.98 -41.45 -25.12
CA ASN A 417 -20.64 -41.04 -23.88
C ASN A 417 -19.68 -40.34 -22.90
N TRP A 418 -18.44 -40.81 -22.78
CA TRP A 418 -17.45 -40.14 -21.93
C TRP A 418 -17.04 -38.79 -22.52
N ARG A 419 -16.83 -38.73 -23.84
CA ARG A 419 -16.55 -37.47 -24.54
C ARG A 419 -17.67 -36.45 -24.31
N ALA A 420 -18.93 -36.86 -24.44
CA ALA A 420 -20.09 -36.01 -24.18
C ALA A 420 -20.17 -35.52 -22.72
N ARG A 421 -19.80 -36.35 -21.73
CA ARG A 421 -19.73 -35.91 -20.32
C ARG A 421 -18.60 -34.91 -20.09
N LEU A 422 -17.44 -35.10 -20.71
CA LEU A 422 -16.34 -34.15 -20.67
C LEU A 422 -16.74 -32.81 -21.31
N ASP A 423 -17.43 -32.85 -22.44
CA ASP A 423 -17.94 -31.65 -23.13
C ASP A 423 -18.90 -30.86 -22.25
N ARG A 424 -19.87 -31.54 -21.62
CA ARG A 424 -20.79 -30.91 -20.65
C ARG A 424 -20.05 -30.32 -19.45
N TYR A 425 -19.00 -30.98 -18.97
CA TYR A 425 -18.18 -30.45 -17.87
C TYR A 425 -17.49 -29.14 -18.28
N VAL A 426 -16.87 -29.12 -19.47
CA VAL A 426 -16.18 -27.92 -19.99
C VAL A 426 -17.17 -26.76 -20.19
N GLU A 427 -18.39 -27.03 -20.66
CA GLU A 427 -19.45 -26.02 -20.81
C GLU A 427 -19.99 -25.49 -19.47
N ALA A 428 -19.98 -26.31 -18.42
CA ALA A 428 -20.42 -25.93 -17.07
C ALA A 428 -19.32 -25.22 -16.25
N MET A 429 -18.08 -25.22 -16.73
CA MET A 429 -16.91 -24.65 -16.06
C MET A 429 -16.68 -23.19 -16.49
N PRO A 430 -16.19 -22.29 -15.60
CA PRO A 430 -15.80 -20.96 -16.03
C PRO A 430 -14.73 -21.04 -17.14
N PRO A 431 -14.90 -20.34 -18.28
CA PRO A 431 -14.06 -20.54 -19.46
C PRO A 431 -12.55 -20.32 -19.22
N TYR A 432 -12.20 -19.41 -18.30
CA TYR A 432 -10.81 -19.14 -17.93
C TYR A 432 -10.11 -20.30 -17.20
N TYR A 433 -10.81 -21.34 -16.76
CA TYR A 433 -10.19 -22.58 -16.24
C TYR A 433 -9.68 -23.51 -17.35
N LEU A 434 -10.04 -23.29 -18.62
CA LEU A 434 -9.68 -24.20 -19.71
C LEU A 434 -8.16 -24.28 -19.92
N THR A 435 -7.46 -23.15 -19.85
CA THR A 435 -6.00 -23.11 -20.01
C THR A 435 -5.29 -23.87 -18.87
N PRO A 436 -5.59 -23.61 -17.59
CA PRO A 436 -5.14 -24.47 -16.48
C PRO A 436 -5.43 -25.96 -16.68
N LEU A 437 -6.62 -26.30 -17.19
CA LEU A 437 -7.01 -27.68 -17.42
C LEU A 437 -6.19 -28.36 -18.51
N ARG A 438 -5.93 -27.68 -19.64
CA ARG A 438 -5.04 -28.18 -20.71
C ARG A 438 -3.62 -28.41 -20.19
N ASN A 439 -3.11 -27.50 -19.37
CA ASN A 439 -1.78 -27.65 -18.75
C ASN A 439 -1.74 -28.86 -17.80
N ALA A 440 -2.81 -29.10 -17.05
CA ALA A 440 -2.95 -30.28 -16.20
C ALA A 440 -2.99 -31.59 -17.01
N LEU A 441 -3.77 -31.65 -18.09
CA LEU A 441 -3.81 -32.83 -18.98
C LEU A 441 -2.45 -33.16 -19.58
N THR A 442 -1.73 -32.14 -20.03
CA THR A 442 -0.37 -32.28 -20.59
C THR A 442 0.58 -32.87 -19.54
N LYS A 443 0.52 -32.37 -18.30
CA LYS A 443 1.32 -32.87 -17.16
C LYS A 443 0.96 -34.31 -16.77
N MET A 444 -0.32 -34.67 -16.90
CA MET A 444 -0.83 -36.02 -16.69
C MET A 444 -0.54 -36.98 -17.86
N LYS A 445 0.14 -36.51 -18.93
CA LYS A 445 0.46 -37.30 -20.13
C LYS A 445 -0.78 -37.92 -20.80
N MET A 446 -1.90 -37.22 -20.76
CA MET A 446 -3.10 -37.60 -21.49
C MET A 446 -2.95 -37.26 -22.98
N GLU A 447 -3.80 -37.85 -23.83
CA GLU A 447 -3.72 -37.69 -25.28
C GLU A 447 -3.83 -36.21 -25.70
N THR A 448 -2.87 -35.76 -26.51
CA THR A 448 -2.84 -34.44 -27.12
C THR A 448 -4.04 -34.31 -28.06
N GLY A 449 -4.82 -33.24 -27.96
CA GLY A 449 -6.03 -33.06 -28.78
C GLY A 449 -7.37 -33.09 -28.02
N LEU A 450 -7.45 -33.67 -26.82
CA LEU A 450 -8.73 -33.82 -26.08
C LEU A 450 -9.50 -32.51 -25.90
N LEU A 451 -8.78 -31.39 -25.82
CA LEU A 451 -9.34 -30.04 -25.67
C LEU A 451 -8.86 -29.08 -26.76
N GLU A 452 -8.14 -29.50 -27.81
CA GLU A 452 -7.49 -28.59 -28.78
C GLU A 452 -8.51 -27.81 -29.63
N ASP A 453 -9.59 -28.46 -30.08
CA ASP A 453 -10.66 -27.84 -30.89
C ASP A 453 -11.40 -26.70 -30.18
N ARG A 454 -11.33 -26.64 -28.84
CA ARG A 454 -12.06 -25.65 -28.02
C ARG A 454 -11.16 -24.47 -27.63
N GLY A 455 -10.57 -23.79 -28.61
CA GLY A 455 -9.70 -22.64 -28.37
C GLY A 455 -10.42 -21.46 -27.72
N VAL A 456 -10.58 -21.45 -26.39
CA VAL A 456 -11.13 -20.30 -25.66
C VAL A 456 -10.06 -19.22 -25.56
N SER A 457 -10.01 -18.35 -26.55
CA SER A 457 -9.41 -17.02 -26.38
C SER A 457 -10.34 -16.19 -25.49
N LEU A 458 -9.79 -15.32 -24.65
CA LEU A 458 -10.59 -14.39 -23.84
C LEU A 458 -11.55 -13.56 -24.70
N SER A 459 -11.21 -13.35 -25.98
CA SER A 459 -12.06 -12.72 -27.00
C SER A 459 -13.37 -13.46 -27.31
N GLN A 460 -13.45 -14.76 -27.03
CA GLN A 460 -14.68 -15.54 -27.17
C GLN A 460 -15.57 -15.47 -25.92
N VAL A 461 -14.98 -15.13 -24.77
CA VAL A 461 -15.66 -15.11 -23.46
C VAL A 461 -16.15 -13.70 -23.13
N TYR A 462 -15.38 -12.69 -23.50
CA TYR A 462 -15.62 -11.30 -23.16
C TYR A 462 -15.77 -10.43 -24.41
N PRO A 463 -16.66 -9.42 -24.37
CA PRO A 463 -16.77 -8.44 -25.45
C PRO A 463 -15.43 -7.76 -25.73
N ALA A 464 -15.15 -7.49 -27.01
CA ALA A 464 -13.90 -6.83 -27.41
C ALA A 464 -13.68 -5.46 -26.74
N ALA A 465 -14.76 -4.70 -26.52
CA ALA A 465 -14.71 -3.42 -25.80
C ALA A 465 -14.13 -3.57 -24.38
N LEU A 466 -14.50 -4.62 -23.66
CA LEU A 466 -13.98 -4.90 -22.31
C LEU A 466 -12.49 -5.27 -22.37
N LEU A 467 -12.09 -6.09 -23.32
CA LEU A 467 -10.68 -6.49 -23.46
C LEU A 467 -9.79 -5.31 -23.84
N ASN A 468 -10.26 -4.43 -24.73
CA ASN A 468 -9.57 -3.20 -25.08
C ASN A 468 -9.46 -2.29 -23.85
N TYR A 469 -10.53 -2.12 -23.08
CA TYR A 469 -10.51 -1.37 -21.83
C TYR A 469 -9.46 -1.91 -20.83
N LEU A 470 -9.39 -3.23 -20.63
CA LEU A 470 -8.40 -3.84 -19.73
C LEU A 470 -6.95 -3.61 -20.24
N ASN A 471 -6.74 -3.64 -21.55
CA ASN A 471 -5.44 -3.35 -22.16
C ASN A 471 -5.07 -1.85 -22.06
N GLU A 472 -6.04 -0.97 -22.24
CA GLU A 472 -5.90 0.47 -22.05
C GLU A 472 -5.55 0.79 -20.60
N LEU A 473 -6.24 0.20 -19.62
CA LEU A 473 -5.92 0.33 -18.20
C LEU A 473 -4.47 -0.07 -17.91
N LYS A 474 -3.98 -1.17 -18.48
CA LYS A 474 -2.58 -1.60 -18.33
C LYS A 474 -1.60 -0.61 -18.96
N THR A 475 -1.97 -0.02 -20.09
CA THR A 475 -1.14 0.97 -20.81
C THR A 475 -1.09 2.28 -20.04
N GLN A 476 -2.23 2.80 -19.60
CA GLN A 476 -2.33 3.96 -18.71
C GLN A 476 -1.56 3.73 -17.40
N GLY A 477 -1.57 2.51 -16.87
CA GLY A 477 -0.79 2.14 -15.68
C GLY A 477 0.71 2.27 -15.88
N LYS A 478 1.22 1.88 -17.05
CA LYS A 478 2.62 2.11 -17.43
C LYS A 478 2.93 3.60 -17.51
N GLU A 479 2.07 4.39 -18.14
CA GLU A 479 2.26 5.83 -18.29
C GLU A 479 2.23 6.59 -16.95
N GLU A 480 1.24 6.31 -16.09
CA GLU A 480 1.14 6.95 -14.77
C GLU A 480 2.31 6.53 -13.86
N PHE A 481 2.78 5.28 -13.97
CA PHE A 481 3.97 4.80 -13.27
C PHE A 481 5.22 5.60 -13.68
N GLU A 482 5.50 5.70 -14.99
CA GLU A 482 6.63 6.45 -15.52
C GLU A 482 6.57 7.94 -15.14
N LYS A 483 5.38 8.53 -15.22
CA LYS A 483 5.13 9.92 -14.79
C LYS A 483 5.43 10.13 -13.31
N THR A 484 5.00 9.19 -12.45
CA THR A 484 5.24 9.24 -11.00
C THR A 484 6.74 9.16 -10.70
N CYS A 485 7.45 8.21 -11.32
CA CYS A 485 8.91 8.08 -11.16
C CYS A 485 9.67 9.32 -11.64
N THR A 486 9.28 9.89 -12.78
CA THR A 486 9.91 11.10 -13.34
C THR A 486 9.69 12.30 -12.42
N THR A 487 8.44 12.49 -11.96
CA THR A 487 8.10 13.59 -11.04
C THR A 487 8.86 13.49 -9.72
N LEU A 488 8.95 12.29 -9.15
CA LEU A 488 9.71 12.04 -7.93
C LEU A 488 11.20 12.36 -8.14
N SER A 489 11.78 11.94 -9.26
CA SER A 489 13.18 12.24 -9.60
C SER A 489 13.43 13.76 -9.65
N VAL A 490 12.51 14.53 -10.25
CA VAL A 490 12.58 16.00 -10.29
C VAL A 490 12.45 16.60 -8.89
N LEU A 491 11.50 16.14 -8.07
CA LEU A 491 11.31 16.65 -6.71
C LEU A 491 12.52 16.36 -5.80
N LEU A 492 13.17 15.20 -5.98
CA LEU A 492 14.40 14.89 -5.27
C LEU A 492 15.54 15.83 -5.67
N GLN A 493 15.66 16.18 -6.96
CA GLN A 493 16.63 17.16 -7.44
C GLN A 493 16.32 18.58 -6.95
N GLN A 494 15.06 18.99 -6.95
CA GLN A 494 14.62 20.31 -6.46
C GLN A 494 14.84 20.45 -4.94
N ASN A 495 14.65 19.39 -4.17
CA ASN A 495 14.99 19.37 -2.75
C ASN A 495 16.52 19.42 -2.48
N MET A 496 17.36 19.36 -3.51
CA MET A 496 18.80 19.65 -3.43
C MET A 496 19.13 21.12 -3.77
N THR A 497 18.18 21.85 -4.34
CA THR A 497 18.27 23.28 -4.65
C THR A 497 17.53 24.11 -3.57
N PRO A 498 17.99 25.34 -3.25
CA PRO A 498 17.30 26.19 -2.27
C PRO A 498 15.85 26.47 -2.70
N LEU A 499 14.93 26.53 -1.72
CA LEU A 499 13.48 26.62 -1.92
C LEU A 499 13.07 27.80 -2.83
N PRO A 500 12.02 27.64 -3.66
CA PRO A 500 11.51 28.71 -4.51
C PRO A 500 10.75 29.78 -3.70
N ILE A 501 10.72 30.96 -4.32
CA ILE A 501 10.17 32.23 -3.84
C ILE A 501 8.67 32.09 -3.53
N VAL A 502 8.25 32.55 -2.34
CA VAL A 502 6.83 32.68 -1.98
C VAL A 502 6.32 34.07 -2.41
N ALA A 503 5.21 34.13 -3.15
CA ALA A 503 4.50 35.37 -3.44
C ALA A 503 3.60 35.75 -2.25
N LEU A 504 3.74 36.97 -1.73
CA LEU A 504 2.81 37.52 -0.74
C LEU A 504 1.56 38.04 -1.46
N GLU A 505 0.38 37.58 -1.05
CA GLU A 505 -0.89 38.20 -1.46
C GLU A 505 -0.95 39.66 -0.98
N GLN A 506 -1.50 40.51 -1.85
CA GLN A 506 -1.59 41.96 -1.67
C GLN A 506 -2.31 42.32 -0.37
N MET A 507 -1.57 42.83 0.61
CA MET A 507 -2.17 43.68 1.64
C MET A 507 -2.42 45.05 1.00
N LEU A 508 -3.69 45.47 0.95
CA LEU A 508 -4.08 46.81 0.53
C LEU A 508 -3.44 47.83 1.49
N PHE A 509 -2.31 48.39 1.06
CA PHE A 509 -1.60 49.42 1.80
C PHE A 509 -2.33 50.75 1.63
N THR A 510 -3.10 51.17 2.63
CA THR A 510 -3.55 52.57 2.74
C THR A 510 -2.37 53.41 3.23
N PRO A 511 -1.89 54.40 2.45
CA PRO A 511 -0.80 55.25 2.90
C PRO A 511 -1.25 56.11 4.09
N PRO A 512 -0.39 56.33 5.10
CA PRO A 512 -0.73 57.23 6.20
C PRO A 512 -0.87 58.67 5.67
N LEU A 513 -1.81 59.41 6.26
CA LEU A 513 -2.03 60.83 5.99
C LEU A 513 -0.73 61.61 6.19
N ARG A 514 -0.39 62.44 5.19
CA ARG A 514 0.75 63.36 5.23
C ARG A 514 0.69 64.21 6.51
N VAL A 515 1.70 64.06 7.37
CA VAL A 515 2.05 65.06 8.38
C VAL A 515 3.13 65.93 7.75
N ASP A 516 2.84 67.22 7.60
CA ASP A 516 3.75 68.21 7.04
C ASP A 516 5.00 68.36 7.92
N TRP A 517 6.13 67.85 7.44
CA TRP A 517 7.45 68.16 8.00
C TRP A 517 8.11 69.25 7.14
N GLN A 518 8.22 70.47 7.69
CA GLN A 518 9.03 71.53 7.09
C GLN A 518 10.53 71.26 7.33
N PRO A 519 11.40 71.38 6.30
CA PRO A 519 12.83 71.26 6.49
C PRO A 519 13.44 72.57 7.03
N LEU A 520 14.20 72.45 8.13
CA LEU A 520 15.10 73.48 8.67
C LEU A 520 16.22 73.79 7.67
N SER A 521 16.00 74.76 6.78
CA SER A 521 17.05 75.34 5.93
C SER A 521 17.51 76.70 6.48
N VAL A 522 18.35 76.70 7.50
CA VAL A 522 19.12 77.89 7.90
C VAL A 522 20.55 77.48 8.28
N ARG A 523 21.52 78.22 7.76
CA ARG A 523 22.98 78.13 7.92
C ARG A 523 23.73 77.13 7.04
N MET A 524 24.01 77.57 5.80
CA MET A 524 25.34 77.46 5.18
C MET A 524 25.34 78.29 3.88
N LYS A 525 25.22 79.61 4.03
CA LYS A 525 25.57 80.59 2.99
C LYS A 525 26.42 81.65 3.67
N ASP A 526 27.71 81.35 3.75
CA ASP A 526 28.81 82.31 3.85
C ASP A 526 30.10 81.50 4.04
N ARG A 527 30.68 81.07 2.92
CA ARG A 527 32.11 80.69 2.75
C ARG A 527 32.32 79.89 1.46
N VAL A 528 32.00 80.45 0.29
CA VAL A 528 32.79 80.16 -0.93
C VAL A 528 32.65 81.36 -1.86
N ALA A 529 33.41 82.42 -1.60
CA ALA A 529 33.77 83.38 -2.63
C ALA A 529 35.24 83.14 -2.95
N ARG A 530 35.54 83.05 -4.25
CA ARG A 530 36.86 82.92 -4.88
C ARG A 530 37.43 81.50 -4.95
N ARG A 531 37.11 80.81 -6.04
CA ARG A 531 38.15 80.14 -6.84
C ARG A 531 37.71 80.05 -8.30
N ASP A 532 38.70 80.29 -9.14
CA ASP A 532 38.65 80.51 -10.57
C ASP A 532 38.11 79.34 -11.40
N ARG A 533 37.61 79.74 -12.57
CA ARG A 533 37.36 78.93 -13.76
C ARG A 533 38.47 77.90 -14.03
N ARG A 534 38.10 76.62 -14.07
CA ARG A 534 38.28 75.68 -15.20
C ARG A 534 37.64 74.34 -14.84
N ASP A 535 37.17 73.65 -15.87
CA ASP A 535 36.51 72.33 -15.87
C ASP A 535 35.00 72.33 -15.61
N ILE A 536 34.26 72.74 -16.66
CA ILE A 536 32.85 72.41 -16.86
C ILE A 536 32.81 70.97 -17.38
N GLU A 537 32.68 69.99 -16.48
CA GLU A 537 31.98 68.75 -16.81
C GLU A 537 30.52 68.91 -16.42
N ILE A 538 29.65 68.59 -17.38
CA ILE A 538 28.19 68.72 -17.29
C ILE A 538 27.70 67.83 -16.14
N MET A 539 27.45 68.43 -14.99
CA MET A 539 26.79 67.77 -13.85
C MET A 539 25.39 67.36 -14.32
N ARG A 540 25.20 66.06 -14.61
CA ARG A 540 23.88 65.48 -14.85
C ARG A 540 23.00 65.79 -13.65
N ASP A 541 21.81 66.32 -13.94
CA ASP A 541 20.79 66.64 -12.96
C ASP A 541 20.54 65.42 -12.04
N PRO A 542 20.90 65.49 -10.75
CA PRO A 542 20.80 64.36 -9.82
C PRO A 542 19.34 63.94 -9.60
N GLU A 543 18.39 64.85 -9.82
CA GLU A 543 16.96 64.58 -9.66
C GLU A 543 16.40 63.78 -10.87
N ALA A 544 17.01 63.95 -12.04
CA ALA A 544 16.70 63.18 -13.26
C ALA A 544 17.24 61.74 -13.21
N GLU A 545 18.32 61.46 -12.46
CA GLU A 545 18.81 60.09 -12.21
C GLU A 545 17.99 59.38 -11.11
N LEU A 546 17.63 60.08 -10.04
CA LEU A 546 16.76 59.56 -8.98
C LEU A 546 15.36 59.18 -9.50
N SER A 547 14.84 59.90 -10.48
CA SER A 547 13.55 59.61 -11.12
C SER A 547 13.61 58.40 -12.06
N LYS A 548 14.78 58.06 -12.64
CA LYS A 548 14.99 56.79 -13.36
C LYS A 548 15.11 55.58 -12.42
N MET A 549 15.52 55.80 -11.16
CA MET A 549 15.57 54.77 -10.12
C MET A 549 14.25 54.56 -9.38
N ARG A 550 13.23 55.40 -9.62
CA ARG A 550 11.89 55.17 -9.06
C ARG A 550 11.26 53.95 -9.74
N ILE A 551 10.96 52.94 -8.93
CA ILE A 551 10.27 51.72 -9.35
C ILE A 551 8.91 52.14 -9.95
N SER A 552 8.70 51.87 -11.24
CA SER A 552 7.44 52.15 -11.93
C SER A 552 6.26 51.49 -11.20
N SER A 553 5.12 52.18 -11.11
CA SER A 553 3.88 51.70 -10.49
C SER A 553 3.28 50.43 -11.15
N HIS A 554 3.87 49.93 -12.24
CA HIS A 554 3.46 48.69 -12.92
C HIS A 554 4.29 47.46 -12.54
N ARG A 555 5.29 47.59 -11.65
CA ARG A 555 6.03 46.46 -11.05
C ARG A 555 5.58 46.23 -9.60
N THR A 556 4.34 45.82 -9.41
CA THR A 556 3.76 45.51 -8.08
C THR A 556 3.89 44.02 -7.70
N GLN A 557 5.04 43.39 -7.97
CA GLN A 557 5.36 42.09 -7.40
C GLN A 557 6.72 42.17 -6.70
N LEU A 558 6.68 42.50 -5.41
CA LEU A 558 7.82 42.38 -4.52
C LEU A 558 7.86 40.94 -4.01
N HIS A 559 8.94 40.24 -4.34
CA HIS A 559 9.22 38.89 -3.89
C HIS A 559 10.29 38.94 -2.80
N ILE A 560 9.92 38.63 -1.55
CA ILE A 560 10.87 38.61 -0.43
C ILE A 560 11.47 37.20 -0.34
N HIS A 561 12.79 37.12 -0.49
CA HIS A 561 13.53 35.87 -0.33
C HIS A 561 13.72 35.55 1.17
N LEU A 562 12.90 34.64 1.70
CA LEU A 562 13.05 34.07 3.04
C LEU A 562 14.01 32.87 2.99
N CYS A 563 15.32 33.08 2.83
CA CYS A 563 16.32 32.02 2.93
C CYS A 563 17.64 32.54 3.54
N GLU A 564 18.27 31.72 4.40
CA GLU A 564 19.70 31.86 4.71
C GLU A 564 20.52 31.32 3.53
N PRO A 565 21.48 32.09 2.99
CA PRO A 565 22.36 31.58 1.95
C PRO A 565 23.33 30.55 2.55
N ARG A 566 23.30 29.31 2.07
CA ARG A 566 24.38 28.34 2.30
C ARG A 566 25.30 28.29 1.07
N PRO A 567 26.42 29.03 1.05
CA PRO A 567 27.40 28.89 -0.01
C PRO A 567 28.22 27.60 0.21
N ARG A 568 28.24 26.70 -0.78
CA ARG A 568 29.37 25.79 -0.94
C ARG A 568 30.53 26.63 -1.48
N ALA A 569 31.56 26.83 -0.68
CA ALA A 569 32.80 27.45 -1.13
C ALA A 569 33.93 26.40 -1.16
N PRO A 570 34.82 26.44 -2.17
CA PRO A 570 36.02 25.59 -2.19
C PRO A 570 36.95 25.95 -1.02
N ALA A 571 37.79 24.99 -0.60
CA ALA A 571 38.66 25.13 0.57
C ALA A 571 39.50 26.42 0.49
N GLY A 572 39.33 27.32 1.46
CA GLY A 572 40.10 28.57 1.59
C GLY A 572 39.29 29.87 1.49
N CYS A 573 38.18 29.89 0.75
CA CYS A 573 37.30 31.07 0.65
C CYS A 573 35.98 30.81 1.42
N LYS A 574 35.55 31.72 2.30
CA LYS A 574 34.24 31.57 2.98
C LYS A 574 33.07 32.01 2.10
N PHE A 575 33.30 32.93 1.16
CA PHE A 575 32.27 33.49 0.29
C PHE A 575 32.82 33.65 -1.13
N ARG A 576 32.08 33.17 -2.14
CA ARG A 576 32.43 33.35 -3.57
C ARG A 576 31.77 34.61 -4.17
N ASN A 577 30.66 35.05 -3.57
CA ASN A 577 29.90 36.21 -4.02
C ASN A 577 30.08 37.35 -3.00
N PRO A 578 30.60 38.52 -3.39
CA PRO A 578 30.81 39.66 -2.51
C PRO A 578 29.50 40.19 -1.90
N PHE A 579 28.36 39.99 -2.55
CA PHE A 579 27.03 40.40 -2.05
C PHE A 579 26.49 39.51 -0.92
N ILE A 580 27.18 38.43 -0.57
CA ILE A 580 26.79 37.49 0.50
C ILE A 580 27.64 37.69 1.76
N VAL A 581 28.74 38.46 1.66
CA VAL A 581 29.63 38.70 2.80
C VAL A 581 28.91 39.59 3.81
N PRO A 582 28.68 39.14 5.06
CA PRO A 582 28.12 39.99 6.09
C PRO A 582 29.00 41.23 6.29
N ALA A 583 28.41 42.41 6.48
CA ALA A 583 29.15 43.67 6.59
C ALA A 583 30.27 43.62 7.66
N LEU A 584 30.03 42.89 8.76
CA LEU A 584 31.01 42.66 9.83
C LEU A 584 32.24 41.85 9.40
N GLU A 585 32.12 40.97 8.41
CA GLU A 585 33.22 40.13 7.92
C GLU A 585 33.89 40.72 6.66
N MET A 586 33.29 41.76 6.06
CA MET A 586 33.73 42.32 4.78
C MET A 586 35.17 42.84 4.82
N VAL A 587 35.53 43.56 5.90
CA VAL A 587 36.87 44.14 6.06
C VAL A 587 37.95 43.05 6.15
N GLY A 588 37.66 41.93 6.81
CA GLY A 588 38.59 40.80 6.93
C GLY A 588 38.68 39.89 5.71
N GLN A 589 37.68 39.93 4.82
CA GLN A 589 37.64 39.11 3.59
C GLN A 589 38.13 39.87 2.35
N LEU A 590 38.18 41.21 2.37
CA LEU A 590 38.71 42.04 1.28
C LEU A 590 40.08 41.58 0.73
N PRO A 591 41.08 41.23 1.56
CA PRO A 591 42.38 40.76 1.08
C PRO A 591 42.32 39.40 0.36
N ARG A 592 41.22 38.65 0.50
CA ARG A 592 41.02 37.35 -0.17
C ARG A 592 40.26 37.46 -1.49
N PHE A 593 39.63 38.60 -1.75
CA PHE A 593 38.96 38.89 -3.02
C PHE A 593 39.89 39.58 -4.02
N GLY A 594 40.88 40.33 -3.54
CA GLY A 594 42.02 40.77 -4.34
C GLY A 594 43.08 39.68 -4.30
N GLY A 595 43.23 38.91 -5.39
CA GLY A 595 44.43 38.10 -5.56
C GLY A 595 45.64 39.02 -5.53
N ILE A 596 46.37 39.01 -4.43
CA ILE A 596 47.73 39.53 -4.35
C ILE A 596 48.61 38.29 -4.23
N ASP A 597 48.86 37.67 -5.38
CA ASP A 597 50.17 37.07 -5.60
C ASP A 597 51.12 38.24 -5.94
N GLU A 598 52.28 38.24 -5.29
CA GLU A 598 53.51 38.99 -5.59
C GLU A 598 53.41 40.13 -6.63
N PHE A 599 53.56 41.37 -6.18
CA PHE A 599 54.59 42.33 -6.64
C PHE A 599 54.68 43.54 -5.69
#